data_AF-A0A6T9Y212-F1
#
_entry.id   AF-A0A6T9Y212-F1
#
_cell.length_a   1.000
_cell.length_b   1.000
_cell.length_c   1.000
_cell.angle_alpha   90.00
_cell.angle_beta   90.00
_cell.angle_gamma   90.00
#
_symmetry.space_group_name_H-M   'P 1'
#
loop_
_entity.id
_entity.type
_entity.pdbx_description
1 polymer ?
#
loop_
_entity_poly.entity_id
_entity_poly.type
_entity_poly.pdbx_seq_one_letter_code
_entity_poly.pdbx_strand_id
1 'polypeptide(L)'
;MKSRTTAIAIITLTTLFTGSAFASVKFTPTDDSVTSNLCVTAASGNVLKLHNQIKDSALGKKYVAKEMTCNGLTVSAFVDQYGNNADSIKKYLNIHQQHIASVEYNK
;
A
#
# COMPACT_ATOMS: atom_id res chain seq x y z
N MET A 1 17.65 -64.36 -16.14
CA MET A 1 17.39 -62.91 -16.07
C MET A 1 16.10 -62.60 -16.82
N LYS A 2 15.03 -62.12 -16.16
CA LYS A 2 13.90 -61.49 -16.86
C LYS A 2 13.36 -60.34 -15.99
N SER A 3 13.20 -59.21 -16.66
CA SER A 3 13.31 -57.83 -16.16
C SER A 3 12.06 -57.36 -15.41
N ARG A 4 12.25 -56.53 -14.37
CA ARG A 4 11.15 -55.76 -13.75
C ARG A 4 11.06 -54.41 -14.46
N THR A 5 9.98 -54.19 -15.20
CA THR A 5 9.69 -52.90 -15.85
C THR A 5 8.99 -51.99 -14.86
N THR A 6 9.74 -51.07 -14.24
CA THR A 6 9.20 -50.01 -13.40
C THR A 6 8.85 -48.82 -14.29
N ALA A 7 7.55 -48.54 -14.48
CA ALA A 7 7.11 -47.35 -15.20
C ALA A 7 7.27 -46.11 -14.31
N ILE A 8 8.11 -45.17 -14.72
CA ILE A 8 8.29 -43.87 -14.06
C ILE A 8 7.32 -42.89 -14.71
N ALA A 9 6.24 -42.54 -14.01
CA ALA A 9 5.31 -41.50 -14.43
C ALA A 9 5.91 -40.12 -14.17
N ILE A 10 6.22 -39.36 -15.23
CA ILE A 10 6.73 -37.99 -15.15
C ILE A 10 5.52 -37.06 -15.06
N ILE A 11 5.28 -36.47 -13.89
CA ILE A 11 4.20 -35.49 -13.66
C ILE A 11 4.75 -34.10 -14.00
N THR A 12 4.38 -33.56 -15.16
CA THR A 12 4.73 -32.17 -15.52
C THR A 12 3.75 -31.21 -14.85
N LEU A 13 4.15 -30.66 -13.70
CA LEU A 13 3.41 -29.61 -12.99
C LEU A 13 3.67 -28.24 -13.63
N THR A 14 2.77 -27.80 -14.52
CA THR A 14 2.80 -26.43 -15.05
C THR A 14 2.11 -25.48 -14.08
N THR A 15 2.88 -24.73 -13.28
CA THR A 15 2.33 -23.63 -12.48
C THR A 15 2.09 -22.42 -13.37
N LEU A 16 0.81 -22.12 -13.64
CA LEU A 16 0.41 -20.86 -14.24
C LEU A 16 0.45 -19.78 -13.16
N PHE A 17 1.55 -19.04 -13.07
CA PHE A 17 1.60 -17.80 -12.29
C PHE A 17 0.75 -16.75 -13.02
N THR A 18 -0.51 -16.62 -12.63
CA THR A 18 -1.33 -15.47 -13.02
C THR A 18 -0.86 -14.28 -12.20
N GLY A 19 -0.02 -13.43 -12.80
CA GLY A 19 0.32 -12.13 -12.22
C GLY A 19 -0.93 -11.25 -12.21
N SER A 20 -1.49 -10.99 -11.04
CA SER A 20 -2.57 -10.02 -10.88
C SER A 20 -2.01 -8.62 -11.12
N ALA A 21 -2.32 -8.03 -12.28
CA ALA A 21 -2.10 -6.62 -12.52
C ALA A 21 -3.08 -5.83 -11.64
N PHE A 22 -2.60 -5.23 -10.55
CA PHE A 22 -3.40 -4.30 -9.77
C PHE A 22 -3.69 -3.07 -10.65
N ALA A 23 -4.94 -2.90 -11.06
CA ALA A 23 -5.37 -1.67 -11.71
C ALA A 23 -5.10 -0.50 -10.76
N SER A 24 -4.34 0.49 -11.21
CA SER A 24 -4.05 1.69 -10.43
C SER A 24 -5.35 2.44 -10.15
N VAL A 25 -5.83 2.37 -8.91
CA VAL A 25 -7.05 3.05 -8.49
C VAL A 25 -6.81 4.56 -8.52
N LYS A 26 -7.59 5.27 -9.35
CA LYS A 26 -7.53 6.73 -9.43
C LYS A 26 -8.49 7.32 -8.40
N PHE A 27 -7.94 8.00 -7.39
CA PHE A 27 -8.74 8.74 -6.43
C PHE A 27 -9.06 10.15 -6.94
N THR A 28 -10.29 10.58 -6.70
CA THR A 28 -10.74 11.96 -6.87
C THR A 28 -11.28 12.46 -5.53
N PRO A 29 -11.12 13.76 -5.21
CA PRO A 29 -11.71 14.30 -3.99
C PRO A 29 -13.22 14.13 -4.02
N THR A 30 -13.82 13.75 -2.90
CA THR A 30 -15.29 13.69 -2.76
C THR A 30 -15.89 15.09 -2.71
N ASP A 31 -15.14 16.05 -2.19
CA ASP A 31 -15.52 17.44 -1.96
C ASP A 31 -14.28 18.34 -2.03
N ASP A 32 -14.51 19.66 -2.01
CA ASP A 32 -13.47 20.67 -2.07
C ASP A 32 -12.74 20.91 -0.73
N SER A 33 -12.93 20.05 0.28
CA SER A 33 -12.22 20.19 1.54
C SER A 33 -10.72 19.96 1.34
N VAL A 34 -9.96 20.66 2.18
CA VAL A 34 -8.52 20.47 2.35
C VAL A 34 -8.18 19.00 2.62
N THR A 35 -8.93 18.33 3.49
CA THR A 35 -8.69 16.95 3.90
C THR A 35 -8.90 15.96 2.76
N SER A 36 -9.97 16.12 1.97
CA SER A 36 -10.23 15.31 0.77
C SER A 36 -9.10 15.44 -0.24
N ASN A 37 -8.64 16.66 -0.48
CA ASN A 37 -7.51 16.94 -1.36
C ASN A 37 -6.19 16.35 -0.84
N LEU A 38 -5.91 16.44 0.46
CA LEU A 38 -4.73 15.83 1.07
C LEU A 38 -4.75 14.31 0.95
N CYS A 39 -5.89 13.65 1.14
CA CYS A 39 -6.02 12.19 1.00
C CYS A 39 -5.69 11.73 -0.42
N VAL A 40 -6.23 12.40 -1.42
CA VAL A 40 -5.95 12.10 -2.84
C VAL A 40 -4.47 12.31 -3.16
N THR A 41 -3.88 13.42 -2.70
CA THR A 41 -2.46 13.69 -2.94
C THR A 41 -1.56 12.73 -2.18
N ALA A 42 -1.93 12.31 -0.95
CA ALA A 42 -1.21 11.28 -0.21
C ALA A 42 -1.24 9.95 -0.97
N ALA A 43 -2.40 9.52 -1.48
CA ALA A 43 -2.50 8.31 -2.32
C ALA A 43 -1.75 8.43 -3.66
N SER A 44 -1.60 9.65 -4.20
CA SER A 44 -0.83 9.84 -5.44
C SER A 44 0.67 9.51 -5.29
N GLY A 45 1.20 9.49 -4.06
CA GLY A 45 2.62 9.27 -3.79
C GLY A 45 3.52 10.47 -4.03
N ASN A 46 2.95 11.64 -4.38
CA ASN A 46 3.72 12.85 -4.66
C ASN A 46 4.01 13.64 -3.38
N VAL A 47 5.19 13.39 -2.79
CA VAL A 47 5.65 14.03 -1.55
C VAL A 47 5.73 15.57 -1.67
N LEU A 48 6.20 16.11 -2.80
CA LEU A 48 6.32 17.55 -2.99
C LEU A 48 4.95 18.22 -3.03
N LYS A 49 3.99 17.63 -3.75
CA LYS A 49 2.62 18.14 -3.81
C LYS A 49 1.94 18.06 -2.43
N LEU A 50 2.17 16.96 -1.71
CA LEU A 50 1.67 16.80 -0.34
C LEU A 50 2.26 17.86 0.61
N HIS A 51 3.56 18.12 0.51
CA HIS A 51 4.22 19.16 1.30
C HIS A 51 3.60 20.54 1.08
N ASN A 52 3.42 20.93 -0.19
CA ASN A 52 2.84 22.21 -0.54
C ASN A 52 1.40 22.32 -0.04
N GLN A 53 0.57 21.30 -0.25
CA GLN A 53 -0.81 21.33 0.25
C GLN A 53 -0.89 21.39 1.77
N ILE A 54 -0.03 20.68 2.51
CA ILE A 54 0.02 20.79 3.98
C ILE A 54 0.39 22.22 4.38
N LYS A 55 1.40 22.81 3.76
CA LYS A 55 1.83 24.18 4.02
C LYS A 55 0.70 25.20 3.75
N ASP A 56 -0.05 25.00 2.68
CA ASP A 56 -1.13 25.91 2.26
C ASP A 56 -2.41 25.71 3.10
N SER A 57 -2.57 24.54 3.71
CA SER A 57 -3.80 24.12 4.41
C SER A 57 -3.97 24.62 5.85
N ALA A 58 -2.99 25.34 6.40
CA ALA A 58 -2.86 25.63 7.83
C ALA A 58 -2.81 24.38 8.75
N LEU A 59 -2.86 23.15 8.19
CA LEU A 59 -2.75 21.91 8.94
C LEU A 59 -1.29 21.59 9.26
N GLY A 60 -1.07 21.07 10.46
CA GLY A 60 0.23 20.54 10.84
C GLY A 60 0.47 19.16 10.24
N LYS A 61 1.71 18.89 9.81
CA LYS A 61 2.17 17.55 9.43
C LYS A 61 1.81 16.47 10.46
N LYS A 62 1.91 16.78 11.76
CA LYS A 62 1.55 15.87 12.86
C LYS A 62 0.06 15.54 12.89
N TYR A 63 -0.80 16.53 12.60
CA TYR A 63 -2.25 16.31 12.51
C TYR A 63 -2.58 15.38 11.34
N VAL A 64 -2.00 15.64 10.17
CA VAL A 64 -2.15 14.78 8.98
C VAL A 64 -1.69 13.35 9.28
N ALA A 65 -0.60 13.18 10.01
CA ALA A 65 -0.05 11.86 10.32
C ALA A 65 -0.87 11.06 11.35
N LYS A 66 -1.54 11.72 12.30
CA LYS A 66 -2.12 11.07 13.50
C LYS A 66 -3.64 11.16 13.62
N GLU A 67 -4.22 12.28 13.20
CA GLU A 67 -5.62 12.61 13.49
C GLU A 67 -6.49 12.57 12.23
N MET A 68 -5.92 12.89 11.07
CA MET A 68 -6.66 12.90 9.80
C MET A 68 -7.00 11.47 9.36
N THR A 69 -8.22 11.30 8.84
CA THR A 69 -8.67 10.05 8.23
C THR A 69 -9.03 10.23 6.76
N CYS A 70 -8.82 9.18 5.97
CA CYS A 70 -9.17 9.10 4.57
C CYS A 70 -10.14 7.91 4.40
N ASN A 71 -11.40 8.20 4.09
CA ASN A 71 -12.47 7.18 3.98
C ASN A 71 -12.56 6.26 5.21
N GLY A 72 -12.43 6.84 6.41
CA GLY A 72 -12.48 6.11 7.67
C GLY A 72 -11.19 5.38 8.06
N LEU A 73 -10.16 5.39 7.21
CA LEU A 73 -8.85 4.83 7.49
C LEU A 73 -7.87 5.90 7.96
N THR A 74 -6.88 5.52 8.76
CA THR A 74 -5.73 6.41 9.02
C THR A 74 -4.99 6.68 7.71
N VAL A 75 -4.29 7.82 7.61
CA VAL A 75 -3.50 8.14 6.40
C VAL A 75 -2.49 7.03 6.10
N SER A 76 -1.86 6.43 7.12
CA SER A 76 -0.94 5.30 6.93
C SER A 76 -1.62 4.11 6.26
N ALA A 77 -2.74 3.64 6.81
CA ALA A 77 -3.46 2.50 6.27
C ALA A 77 -4.00 2.78 4.87
N PHE A 78 -4.48 4.00 4.64
CA PHE A 78 -5.00 4.43 3.35
C PHE A 78 -3.91 4.41 2.27
N VAL A 79 -2.72 4.98 2.53
CA VAL A 79 -1.63 4.97 1.55
C VAL A 79 -0.98 3.60 1.39
N ASP A 80 -1.00 2.75 2.43
CA ASP A 80 -0.55 1.35 2.32
C ASP A 80 -1.47 0.53 1.42
N GLN A 81 -2.78 0.76 1.51
CA GLN A 81 -3.76 0.00 0.75
C GLN A 81 -3.91 0.50 -0.70
N TYR A 82 -3.81 1.81 -0.90
CA TYR A 82 -4.23 2.46 -2.14
C TYR A 82 -3.20 3.41 -2.75
N GLY A 83 -2.14 3.72 -2.01
CA GLY A 83 -1.18 4.74 -2.38
C GLY A 83 -0.07 4.22 -3.28
N ASN A 84 0.40 5.08 -4.17
CA ASN A 84 1.70 4.89 -4.82
C ASN A 84 2.80 5.37 -3.87
N ASN A 85 3.96 4.70 -3.86
CA ASN A 85 5.12 5.10 -3.04
C ASN A 85 4.77 5.35 -1.56
N ALA A 86 3.94 4.48 -0.97
CA ALA A 86 3.43 4.60 0.39
C ALA A 86 4.54 4.90 1.41
N ASP A 87 5.68 4.21 1.31
CA ASP A 87 6.83 4.39 2.21
C ASP A 87 7.41 5.80 2.17
N SER A 88 7.44 6.43 1.00
CA SER A 88 7.90 7.81 0.86
C SER A 88 6.95 8.80 1.54
N ILE A 89 5.64 8.56 1.41
CA ILE A 89 4.61 9.38 2.07
C ILE A 89 4.67 9.20 3.59
N LYS A 90 4.71 7.96 4.09
CA LYS A 90 4.81 7.66 5.52
C LYS A 90 6.09 8.22 6.13
N LYS A 91 7.23 8.02 5.47
CA LYS A 91 8.51 8.63 5.86
C LYS A 91 8.41 10.14 5.89
N TYR A 92 7.87 10.75 4.82
CA TYR A 92 7.67 12.18 4.77
C TYR A 92 6.82 12.63 5.94
N LEU A 93 5.72 11.96 6.29
CA LEU A 93 4.83 12.31 7.41
C LEU A 93 5.39 11.95 8.80
N ASN A 94 6.57 11.35 8.89
CA ASN A 94 7.14 10.77 10.12
C ASN A 94 6.20 9.73 10.77
N ILE A 95 5.49 8.96 9.94
CA ILE A 95 4.71 7.80 10.38
C ILE A 95 5.69 6.63 10.50
N HIS A 96 5.85 6.11 11.71
CA HIS A 96 6.68 4.93 11.93
C HIS A 96 5.97 3.68 11.41
N GLN A 97 6.57 3.03 10.40
CA GLN A 97 6.16 1.69 9.99
C GLN A 97 6.41 0.75 11.17
N GLN A 98 5.35 0.33 11.85
CA GLN A 98 5.44 -0.84 12.72
C GLN A 98 5.62 -2.03 11.77
N HIS A 99 6.86 -2.39 11.46
CA HIS A 99 7.13 -3.71 10.90
C HIS A 99 6.64 -4.70 11.96
N ILE A 100 5.44 -5.23 11.79
CA ILE A 100 5.07 -6.48 12.45
C ILE A 100 6.04 -7.48 11.83
N ALA A 101 7.14 -7.77 12.53
CA ALA A 101 7.93 -8.95 12.22
C ALA A 101 6.91 -10.09 12.20
N SER A 102 6.72 -10.70 11.03
CA SER A 102 5.82 -11.83 10.87
C SER A 102 6.22 -12.86 11.92
N VAL A 103 5.41 -12.98 12.98
CA VAL A 103 5.56 -14.05 13.96
C VAL A 103 5.08 -15.29 13.22
N GLU A 104 6.04 -16.03 12.69
CA GLU A 104 5.81 -17.36 12.15
C GLU A 104 5.36 -18.24 13.32
N TYR A 105 4.04 -18.45 13.43
CA TYR A 105 3.47 -19.33 14.44
C TYR A 105 3.72 -20.77 13.99
N ASN A 106 4.86 -21.31 14.41
CA ASN A 106 5.19 -22.71 14.21
C ASN A 106 4.36 -23.53 15.22
N LYS A 107 3.52 -24.44 14.71
CA LYS A 107 2.70 -25.36 15.52
C LYS A 107 3.38 -26.72 15.61
#